data_AF-A0AAU2B8I3-F1
#
_entry.id   AF-A0AAU2B8I3-F1
#
_cell.length_a   1.000
_cell.length_b   1.000
_cell.length_c   1.000
_cell.angle_alpha   90.00
_cell.angle_beta   90.00
_cell.angle_gamma   90.00
#
_symmetry.space_group_name_H-M   'P 1'
#
loop_
_entity.id
_entity.type
_entity.pdbx_description
1 polymer ?
#
loop_
_entity_poly.entity_id
_entity_poly.type
_entity_poly.pdbx_seq_one_letter_code
_entity_poly.pdbx_strand_id
1 'polypeptide(L)'
;MSHRKPRTSTAGRTAVRLGMLTTVCLTGLAAMTPAGAATGSRTAGGVGIAVDEARSMANPRHRFDHDEEFSIHQLGTVVGAGVRNRAIARSVGCSIDAPCRSIALSFQVVTTNGAARLNASNTSKAINDHCEGCETFAGAYQFIVSTPYRFTLSSSTKNTLAGYERRLAALERSHDPIDAVKRHADTLAAEVVSLLQQSVAAAPHGEAVNSLGLRPTVTLRRHID
;
A
#
# COMPACT_ATOMS: atom_id res chain seq x y z
N MET A 1 -8.12 22.25 -11.81
CA MET A 1 -7.62 22.48 -10.44
C MET A 1 -7.70 21.15 -9.70
N SER A 2 -6.57 20.44 -9.60
CA SER A 2 -6.50 19.16 -8.87
C SER A 2 -6.39 19.44 -7.39
N HIS A 3 -7.43 19.09 -6.61
CA HIS A 3 -7.40 19.18 -5.15
C HIS A 3 -6.65 17.97 -4.60
N ARG A 4 -5.32 18.10 -4.54
CA ARG A 4 -4.48 17.15 -3.80
C ARG A 4 -4.74 17.30 -2.30
N LYS A 5 -5.24 16.26 -1.63
CA LYS A 5 -5.33 16.24 -0.17
C LYS A 5 -3.92 16.28 0.44
N PRO A 6 -3.66 17.08 1.48
CA PRO A 6 -2.36 17.11 2.13
C PRO A 6 -2.10 15.79 2.85
N ARG A 7 -0.90 15.21 2.61
CA ARG A 7 -0.38 14.06 3.36
C ARG A 7 -0.12 14.49 4.80
N THR A 8 -0.88 13.95 5.75
CA THR A 8 -0.57 14.07 7.18
C THR A 8 0.67 13.23 7.49
N SER A 9 1.81 13.89 7.65
CA SER A 9 3.00 13.27 8.24
C SER A 9 2.73 13.01 9.72
N THR A 10 2.84 11.75 10.15
CA THR A 10 2.84 11.37 11.57
C THR A 10 4.15 11.86 12.20
N ALA A 11 4.18 13.12 12.61
CA ALA A 11 5.26 13.66 13.43
C ALA A 11 5.22 12.96 14.79
N GLY A 12 6.32 12.26 15.12
CA GLY A 12 6.51 11.56 16.38
C GLY A 12 6.32 12.52 17.55
N ARG A 13 5.45 12.13 18.49
CA ARG A 13 5.28 12.82 19.76
C ARG A 13 6.51 12.56 20.63
N THR A 14 7.44 13.50 20.63
CA THR A 14 8.53 13.55 21.61
C THR A 14 7.92 13.88 22.99
N ALA A 15 8.01 12.93 23.92
CA ALA A 15 7.56 13.11 25.30
C ALA A 15 8.47 14.11 26.01
N VAL A 16 7.98 15.32 26.26
CA VAL A 16 8.62 16.28 27.17
C VAL A 16 8.31 15.83 28.59
N ARG A 17 9.32 15.27 29.28
CA ARG A 17 9.29 15.03 30.72
C ARG A 17 9.47 16.37 31.43
N LEU A 18 8.40 16.90 32.00
CA LEU A 18 8.47 18.01 32.94
C LEU A 18 8.73 17.43 34.35
N GLY A 19 9.91 17.70 34.89
CA GLY A 19 10.24 17.42 36.28
C GLY A 19 10.17 18.71 37.11
N MET A 20 9.46 18.66 38.24
CA MET A 20 9.55 19.56 39.40
C MET A 20 8.86 18.83 40.58
N LEU A 21 9.62 18.31 41.54
CA LEU A 21 10.09 18.92 42.81
C LEU A 21 9.09 18.83 43.99
N THR A 22 9.48 17.96 44.94
CA THR A 22 9.38 18.04 46.42
C THR A 22 8.04 18.25 47.14
N THR A 23 7.68 17.28 48.00
CA THR A 23 7.48 17.51 49.45
C THR A 23 7.53 16.20 50.25
N VAL A 24 8.16 16.27 51.43
CA VAL A 24 8.36 15.25 52.47
C VAL A 24 7.12 15.20 53.39
N CYS A 25 6.70 14.01 53.86
CA CYS A 25 6.38 13.69 55.28
C CYS A 25 5.60 12.37 55.52
N LEU A 26 6.17 11.57 56.44
CA LEU A 26 5.60 10.66 57.47
C LEU A 26 4.76 9.40 57.15
N THR A 27 5.41 8.26 57.44
CA THR A 27 4.97 7.05 58.18
C THR A 27 3.52 6.54 58.08
N GLY A 28 3.36 5.39 57.42
CA GLY A 28 2.25 4.46 57.60
C GLY A 28 2.61 3.09 57.01
N LEU A 29 2.85 2.08 57.85
CA LEU A 29 3.10 0.70 57.45
C LEU A 29 1.80 0.09 56.91
N ALA A 30 1.65 0.06 55.59
CA ALA A 30 0.67 -0.78 54.91
C ALA A 30 1.43 -1.89 54.17
N ALA A 31 1.11 -3.14 54.49
CA ALA A 31 1.67 -4.32 53.85
C ALA A 31 1.43 -4.26 52.34
N MET A 32 2.47 -3.93 51.57
CA MET A 32 2.45 -4.04 50.12
C MET A 32 2.63 -5.52 49.77
N THR A 33 1.52 -6.20 49.51
CA THR A 33 1.56 -7.44 48.74
C THR A 33 2.23 -7.12 47.40
N PRO A 34 3.26 -7.86 46.97
CA PRO A 34 3.72 -7.74 45.59
C PRO A 34 2.57 -8.27 44.72
N ALA A 35 1.76 -7.35 44.20
CA ALA A 35 0.94 -7.64 43.03
C ALA A 35 1.94 -8.02 41.95
N GLY A 36 2.14 -9.33 41.77
CA GLY A 36 2.93 -9.87 40.68
C GLY A 36 2.38 -9.27 39.41
N ALA A 37 3.11 -8.29 38.86
CA ALA A 37 2.92 -7.86 37.50
C ALA A 37 3.26 -9.08 36.66
N ALA A 38 2.25 -9.90 36.37
CA ALA A 38 2.32 -10.86 35.30
C ALA A 38 2.68 -10.04 34.07
N THR A 39 3.96 -10.07 33.70
CA THR A 39 4.46 -9.80 32.36
C THR A 39 3.87 -10.89 31.47
N GLY A 40 2.55 -10.88 31.32
CA GLY A 40 1.88 -11.49 30.20
C GLY A 40 2.49 -10.80 29.00
N SER A 41 3.38 -11.52 28.33
CA SER A 41 3.90 -11.17 27.02
C SER A 41 2.70 -11.04 26.11
N ARG A 42 2.10 -9.85 26.07
CA ARG A 42 1.13 -9.49 25.06
C ARG A 42 1.95 -9.42 23.79
N THR A 43 1.94 -10.48 23.01
CA THR A 43 2.15 -10.39 21.57
C THR A 43 1.09 -9.40 21.07
N ALA A 44 1.44 -8.12 21.07
CA ALA A 44 0.61 -7.02 20.60
C ALA A 44 0.57 -7.09 19.07
N GLY A 45 0.02 -8.16 18.51
CA GLY A 45 -0.28 -8.20 17.10
C GLY A 45 -1.60 -7.48 16.89
N GLY A 46 -1.53 -6.23 16.45
CA GLY A 46 -2.71 -5.48 16.01
C GLY A 46 -3.25 -6.03 14.67
N VAL A 47 -4.38 -5.48 14.22
CA VAL A 47 -4.87 -5.66 12.86
C VAL A 47 -4.25 -4.58 11.98
N GLY A 48 -3.59 -4.97 10.89
CA GLY A 48 -3.06 -4.05 9.89
C GLY A 48 -4.12 -3.66 8.86
N ILE A 49 -4.14 -2.39 8.44
CA ILE A 49 -5.05 -1.91 7.39
C ILE A 49 -4.24 -1.14 6.35
N ALA A 50 -4.45 -1.45 5.07
CA ALA A 50 -3.90 -0.71 3.93
C ALA A 50 -5.01 -0.46 2.90
N VAL A 51 -5.20 0.78 2.47
CA VAL A 51 -6.24 1.17 1.52
C VAL A 51 -5.66 2.18 0.54
N ASP A 52 -5.68 1.84 -0.74
CA ASP A 52 -5.21 2.71 -1.83
C ASP A 52 -6.26 2.83 -2.92
N GLU A 53 -6.25 3.98 -3.59
CA GLU A 53 -7.17 4.30 -4.67
C GLU A 53 -6.52 5.25 -5.67
N ALA A 54 -6.60 4.88 -6.95
CA ALA A 54 -6.39 5.78 -8.08
C ALA A 54 -7.74 6.07 -8.76
N ARG A 55 -8.01 7.33 -9.08
CA ARG A 55 -9.24 7.79 -9.72
C ARG A 55 -8.99 8.90 -10.73
N SER A 56 -9.40 8.69 -11.98
CA SER A 56 -9.44 9.73 -13.01
C SER A 56 -10.82 9.90 -13.65
N MET A 57 -11.06 11.10 -14.16
CA MET A 57 -12.29 11.47 -14.88
C MET A 57 -12.01 12.46 -16.01
N ALA A 58 -12.23 12.02 -17.25
CA ALA A 58 -12.17 12.86 -18.44
C ALA A 58 -13.56 13.27 -18.96
N ASN A 59 -13.68 14.50 -19.48
CA ASN A 59 -14.91 15.07 -20.05
C ASN A 59 -14.59 16.17 -21.08
N PRO A 60 -15.56 16.78 -21.79
CA PRO A 60 -15.27 17.77 -22.83
C PRO A 60 -14.50 19.01 -22.37
N ARG A 61 -14.56 19.35 -21.07
CA ARG A 61 -13.77 20.46 -20.49
C ARG A 61 -12.34 20.03 -20.12
N HIS A 62 -12.16 18.76 -19.77
CA HIS A 62 -10.87 18.16 -19.39
C HIS A 62 -10.72 16.82 -20.11
N ARG A 63 -10.33 16.87 -21.38
CA ARG A 63 -10.30 15.69 -22.26
C ARG A 63 -9.24 14.65 -21.86
N PHE A 64 -8.26 15.02 -21.05
CA PHE A 64 -7.21 14.12 -20.59
C PHE A 64 -7.16 14.21 -19.08
N ASP A 65 -7.32 13.08 -18.40
CA ASP A 65 -7.13 12.98 -16.96
C ASP A 65 -6.46 11.65 -16.62
N HIS A 66 -5.58 11.69 -15.63
CA HIS A 66 -4.86 10.52 -15.17
C HIS A 66 -4.65 10.60 -13.66
N ASP A 67 -4.57 9.44 -13.02
CA ASP A 67 -4.21 9.33 -11.62
C ASP A 67 -3.46 8.03 -11.38
N GLU A 68 -2.31 8.13 -10.71
CA GLU A 68 -1.51 7.02 -10.26
C GLU A 68 -1.37 7.00 -8.74
N GLU A 69 -1.53 5.82 -8.14
CA GLU A 69 -1.15 5.60 -6.74
C GLU A 69 -0.14 4.46 -6.71
N PHE A 70 1.07 4.72 -6.22
CA PHE A 70 2.06 3.69 -5.89
C PHE A 70 2.37 3.79 -4.40
N SER A 71 1.99 2.77 -3.65
CA SER A 71 2.13 2.77 -2.19
C SER A 71 2.92 1.57 -1.70
N ILE A 72 3.59 1.75 -0.55
CA ILE A 72 4.29 0.68 0.16
C ILE A 72 3.82 0.68 1.61
N HIS A 73 3.12 -0.38 2.00
CA HIS A 73 2.61 -0.60 3.34
C HIS A 73 3.39 -1.72 4.04
N GLN A 74 4.21 -1.37 5.04
CA GLN A 74 4.91 -2.35 5.87
C GLN A 74 4.20 -2.54 7.20
N LEU A 75 3.28 -3.50 7.26
CA LEU A 75 2.40 -3.70 8.41
C LEU A 75 3.11 -4.35 9.61
N GLY A 76 4.30 -4.92 9.40
CA GLY A 76 5.06 -5.58 10.46
C GLY A 76 4.35 -6.83 11.00
N THR A 77 4.48 -7.10 12.29
CA THR A 77 3.84 -8.26 12.95
C THR A 77 2.39 -7.97 13.28
N VAL A 78 1.47 -8.68 12.63
CA VAL A 78 0.01 -8.50 12.79
C VAL A 78 -0.68 -9.84 12.95
N VAL A 79 -1.78 -9.89 13.71
CA VAL A 79 -2.61 -11.12 13.81
C VAL A 79 -3.53 -11.28 12.61
N GLY A 80 -3.79 -10.18 11.90
CA GLY A 80 -4.53 -10.18 10.65
C GLY A 80 -4.39 -8.85 9.91
N ALA A 81 -4.74 -8.85 8.63
CA ALA A 81 -4.64 -7.68 7.78
C ALA A 81 -5.84 -7.53 6.84
N GLY A 82 -6.38 -6.31 6.74
CA GLY A 82 -7.38 -5.92 5.75
C GLY A 82 -6.73 -5.00 4.71
N VAL A 83 -6.60 -5.46 3.47
CA VAL A 83 -5.89 -4.72 2.41
C VAL A 83 -6.78 -4.51 1.20
N ARG A 84 -6.91 -3.26 0.75
CA ARG A 84 -7.80 -2.87 -0.35
C ARG A 84 -7.04 -2.00 -1.33
N ASN A 85 -7.14 -2.33 -2.61
CA ASN A 85 -6.57 -1.57 -3.71
C ASN A 85 -7.63 -1.34 -4.78
N ARG A 86 -7.72 -0.12 -5.30
CA ARG A 86 -8.78 0.27 -6.25
C ARG A 86 -8.27 1.18 -7.35
N ALA A 87 -8.69 0.95 -8.59
CA ALA A 87 -8.48 1.88 -9.70
C ALA A 87 -9.82 2.19 -10.40
N ILE A 88 -10.16 3.46 -10.61
CA ILE A 88 -11.40 3.87 -11.27
C ILE A 88 -11.11 4.93 -12.32
N ALA A 89 -11.38 4.63 -13.59
CA ALA A 89 -11.28 5.59 -14.68
C ALA A 89 -12.64 5.79 -15.34
N ARG A 90 -12.97 7.02 -15.70
CA ARG A 90 -14.25 7.35 -16.33
C ARG A 90 -14.09 8.44 -17.39
N SER A 91 -14.55 8.18 -18.60
CA SER A 91 -14.69 9.21 -19.63
C SER A 91 -16.17 9.44 -19.94
N VAL A 92 -16.57 10.70 -20.06
CA VAL A 92 -17.98 11.09 -20.20
C VAL A 92 -18.18 12.10 -21.32
N GLY A 93 -19.17 11.88 -22.20
CA GLY A 93 -19.72 12.93 -23.07
C GLY A 93 -18.79 13.48 -24.15
N CYS A 94 -17.67 12.83 -24.42
CA CYS A 94 -16.78 13.18 -25.53
C CYS A 94 -17.30 12.62 -26.87
N SER A 95 -16.92 13.25 -27.97
CA SER A 95 -17.24 12.80 -29.34
C SER A 95 -16.04 12.17 -30.01
N ILE A 96 -16.26 11.51 -31.14
CA ILE A 96 -15.20 10.89 -31.95
C ILE A 96 -14.16 11.91 -32.46
N ASP A 97 -14.60 13.15 -32.76
CA ASP A 97 -13.71 14.23 -33.24
C ASP A 97 -12.91 14.90 -32.10
N ALA A 98 -13.32 14.67 -30.85
CA ALA A 98 -12.70 15.23 -29.66
C ALA A 98 -12.73 14.20 -28.51
N PRO A 99 -11.97 13.09 -28.64
CA PRO A 99 -12.05 11.99 -27.70
C PRO A 99 -11.52 12.40 -26.32
N CYS A 100 -12.07 11.76 -25.29
CA CYS A 100 -11.57 11.85 -23.92
C CYS A 100 -10.67 10.65 -23.63
N ARG A 101 -9.66 10.86 -22.79
CA ARG A 101 -8.75 9.85 -22.27
C ARG A 101 -8.66 9.92 -20.75
N SER A 102 -8.98 8.80 -20.08
CA SER A 102 -8.96 8.66 -18.62
C SER A 102 -8.18 7.42 -18.22
N ILE A 103 -7.07 7.59 -17.50
CA ILE A 103 -6.22 6.47 -17.04
C ILE A 103 -6.16 6.45 -15.52
N ALA A 104 -6.36 5.31 -14.89
CA ALA A 104 -6.18 5.15 -13.44
C ALA A 104 -5.35 3.91 -13.14
N LEU A 105 -4.22 4.08 -12.46
CA LEU A 105 -3.28 2.98 -12.15
C LEU A 105 -2.97 2.93 -10.65
N SER A 106 -3.35 1.84 -9.98
CA SER A 106 -3.12 1.68 -8.53
C SER A 106 -2.23 0.48 -8.24
N PHE A 107 -0.99 0.72 -7.81
CA PHE A 107 0.02 -0.25 -7.41
C PHE A 107 0.18 -0.24 -5.88
N GLN A 108 -0.28 -1.29 -5.22
CA GLN A 108 -0.20 -1.43 -3.77
C GLN A 108 0.78 -2.55 -3.39
N VAL A 109 1.88 -2.21 -2.73
CA VAL A 109 2.81 -3.20 -2.13
C VAL A 109 2.52 -3.31 -0.64
N VAL A 110 2.14 -4.50 -0.17
CA VAL A 110 1.92 -4.80 1.26
C VAL A 110 2.91 -5.84 1.72
N THR A 111 3.57 -5.60 2.86
CA THR A 111 4.38 -6.60 3.55
C THR A 111 3.82 -6.86 4.95
N THR A 112 3.74 -8.14 5.33
CA THR A 112 3.24 -8.60 6.64
C THR A 112 4.13 -9.70 7.20
N ASN A 113 4.27 -9.71 8.53
CA ASN A 113 5.02 -10.71 9.26
C ASN A 113 4.04 -11.53 10.12
N GLY A 114 3.98 -12.85 9.92
CA GLY A 114 3.20 -13.76 10.75
C GLY A 114 1.67 -13.62 10.67
N ALA A 115 1.14 -12.94 9.66
CA ALA A 115 -0.30 -12.72 9.52
C ALA A 115 -1.06 -14.03 9.28
N ALA A 116 -1.84 -14.48 10.28
CA ALA A 116 -2.65 -15.70 10.18
C ALA A 116 -3.96 -15.51 9.40
N ARG A 117 -4.45 -14.26 9.23
CA ARG A 117 -5.70 -13.93 8.54
C ARG A 117 -5.55 -12.70 7.64
N LEU A 118 -5.54 -12.91 6.33
CA LEU A 118 -5.43 -11.84 5.33
C LEU A 118 -6.76 -11.71 4.56
N ASN A 119 -7.41 -10.55 4.65
CA ASN A 119 -8.55 -10.18 3.82
C ASN A 119 -8.08 -9.15 2.78
N ALA A 120 -7.92 -9.59 1.54
CA ALA A 120 -7.44 -8.75 0.46
C ALA A 120 -8.53 -8.50 -0.58
N SER A 121 -8.70 -7.26 -1.02
CA SER A 121 -9.54 -6.86 -2.16
C SER A 121 -8.74 -6.02 -3.15
N ASN A 122 -8.90 -6.31 -4.43
CA ASN A 122 -8.24 -5.58 -5.51
C ASN A 122 -9.24 -5.43 -6.66
N THR A 123 -9.65 -4.20 -6.98
CA THR A 123 -10.69 -3.93 -7.97
C THR A 123 -10.26 -2.84 -8.93
N SER A 124 -10.66 -2.97 -10.20
CA SER A 124 -10.54 -1.90 -11.19
C SER A 124 -11.88 -1.69 -11.88
N LYS A 125 -12.13 -0.46 -12.33
CA LYS A 125 -13.31 -0.14 -13.11
C LYS A 125 -13.03 0.92 -14.17
N ALA A 126 -13.29 0.60 -15.44
CA ALA A 126 -13.20 1.53 -16.56
C ALA A 126 -14.59 1.81 -17.12
N ILE A 127 -14.96 3.08 -17.29
CA ILE A 127 -16.32 3.48 -17.70
C ILE A 127 -16.26 4.49 -18.84
N ASN A 128 -16.90 4.16 -19.96
CA ASN A 128 -17.25 5.12 -21.01
C ASN A 128 -18.74 5.42 -20.91
N ASP A 129 -19.09 6.68 -20.67
CA ASP A 129 -20.48 7.11 -20.49
C ASP A 129 -20.87 8.13 -21.55
N HIS A 130 -21.86 7.80 -22.38
CA HIS A 130 -22.27 8.61 -23.52
C HIS A 130 -21.09 9.14 -24.34
N CYS A 131 -20.09 8.29 -24.59
CA CYS A 131 -18.89 8.66 -25.30
C CYS A 131 -18.52 7.62 -26.36
N GLU A 132 -18.35 8.09 -27.58
CA GLU A 132 -17.84 7.32 -28.70
C GLU A 132 -16.36 7.66 -28.92
N GLY A 133 -15.51 6.64 -29.02
CA GLY A 133 -14.07 6.83 -29.21
C GLY A 133 -13.28 7.21 -27.95
N CYS A 134 -13.87 7.12 -26.76
CA CYS A 134 -13.15 7.36 -25.50
C CYS A 134 -12.09 6.28 -25.20
N GLU A 135 -10.93 6.73 -24.74
CA GLU A 135 -9.84 5.88 -24.24
C GLU A 135 -9.85 5.85 -22.70
N THR A 136 -10.53 4.87 -22.13
CA THR A 136 -10.61 4.73 -20.65
C THR A 136 -9.94 3.45 -20.21
N PHE A 137 -9.06 3.55 -19.21
CA PHE A 137 -8.33 2.40 -18.68
C PHE A 137 -8.15 2.48 -17.17
N ALA A 138 -8.46 1.38 -16.47
CA ALA A 138 -8.22 1.24 -15.05
C ALA A 138 -7.48 -0.07 -14.75
N GLY A 139 -6.32 0.03 -14.10
CA GLY A 139 -5.50 -1.11 -13.70
C GLY A 139 -5.17 -1.10 -12.21
N ALA A 140 -5.53 -2.16 -11.50
CA ALA A 140 -5.22 -2.32 -10.08
C ALA A 140 -4.31 -3.54 -9.85
N TYR A 141 -3.14 -3.28 -9.25
CA TYR A 141 -2.07 -4.25 -9.01
C TYR A 141 -1.74 -4.29 -7.52
N GLN A 142 -2.00 -5.42 -6.87
CA GLN A 142 -1.78 -5.60 -5.44
C GLN A 142 -0.73 -6.71 -5.21
N PHE A 143 0.41 -6.32 -4.63
CA PHE A 143 1.53 -7.19 -4.32
C PHE A 143 1.53 -7.46 -2.82
N ILE A 144 1.39 -8.71 -2.42
CA ILE A 144 1.35 -9.10 -1.02
C ILE A 144 2.55 -9.98 -0.71
N VAL A 145 3.38 -9.52 0.22
CA VAL A 145 4.51 -10.25 0.77
C VAL A 145 4.14 -10.70 2.18
N SER A 146 4.08 -12.01 2.39
CA SER A 146 3.83 -12.59 3.71
C SER A 146 5.01 -13.45 4.12
N THR A 147 5.63 -13.13 5.25
CA THR A 147 6.78 -13.87 5.78
C THR A 147 6.49 -14.42 7.18
N PRO A 148 7.01 -15.61 7.52
CA PRO A 148 6.86 -16.18 8.87
C PRO A 148 7.82 -15.54 9.89
N TYR A 149 8.81 -14.77 9.43
CA TYR A 149 9.80 -14.07 10.24
C TYR A 149 9.68 -12.55 10.05
N ARG A 150 10.39 -11.78 10.88
CA ARG A 150 10.48 -10.33 10.72
C ARG A 150 11.10 -9.99 9.38
N PHE A 151 10.32 -9.36 8.51
CA PHE A 151 10.76 -8.85 7.23
C PHE A 151 10.45 -7.36 7.15
N THR A 152 11.40 -6.61 6.60
CA THR A 152 11.23 -5.22 6.20
C THR A 152 12.01 -5.01 4.92
N LEU A 153 11.45 -4.26 3.97
CA LEU A 153 12.13 -3.89 2.75
C LEU A 153 13.37 -3.05 3.08
N SER A 154 14.49 -3.42 2.48
CA SER A 154 15.74 -2.66 2.57
C SER A 154 15.59 -1.28 1.90
N SER A 155 16.49 -0.37 2.23
CA SER A 155 16.55 0.93 1.56
C SER A 155 16.80 0.81 0.05
N SER A 156 17.63 -0.14 -0.38
CA SER A 156 17.88 -0.38 -1.81
C SER A 156 16.62 -0.84 -2.53
N THR A 157 15.87 -1.80 -1.97
CA THR A 157 14.61 -2.26 -2.55
C THR A 157 13.59 -1.11 -2.64
N LYS A 158 13.46 -0.29 -1.59
CA LYS A 158 12.57 0.88 -1.62
C LYS A 158 12.96 1.89 -2.69
N ASN A 159 14.26 2.13 -2.88
CA ASN A 159 14.75 3.03 -3.92
C ASN A 159 14.44 2.50 -5.33
N THR A 160 14.56 1.19 -5.55
CA THR A 160 14.16 0.57 -6.82
C THR A 160 12.66 0.67 -7.04
N LEU A 161 11.84 0.42 -6.01
CA LEU A 161 10.38 0.60 -6.07
C LEU A 161 10.00 2.05 -6.40
N ALA A 162 10.67 3.05 -5.81
CA ALA A 162 10.48 4.45 -6.17
C ALA A 162 10.85 4.75 -7.64
N GLY A 163 11.77 3.97 -8.22
CA GLY A 163 12.06 4.00 -9.66
C GLY A 163 10.89 3.47 -10.50
N TYR A 164 10.23 2.40 -10.06
CA TYR A 164 9.03 1.88 -10.71
C TYR A 164 7.84 2.81 -10.56
N GLU A 165 7.66 3.46 -9.41
CA GLU A 165 6.67 4.55 -9.22
C GLU A 165 6.85 5.64 -10.27
N ARG A 166 8.09 6.13 -10.48
CA ARG A 166 8.35 7.14 -11.52
C ARG A 166 8.05 6.65 -12.93
N ARG A 167 8.34 5.38 -13.25
CA ARG A 167 8.01 4.78 -14.55
C ARG A 167 6.51 4.63 -14.74
N LEU A 168 5.77 4.27 -13.69
CA LEU A 168 4.31 4.21 -13.69
C LEU A 168 3.71 5.60 -13.92
N ALA A 169 4.20 6.61 -13.20
CA ALA A 169 3.81 8.01 -13.36
C ALA A 169 4.14 8.58 -14.75
N ALA A 170 5.20 8.10 -15.40
CA ALA A 170 5.49 8.47 -16.79
C ALA A 170 4.52 7.78 -17.78
N LEU A 171 4.14 6.54 -17.49
CA LEU A 171 3.28 5.73 -18.34
C LEU A 171 1.86 6.29 -18.44
N GLU A 172 1.26 6.71 -17.33
CA GLU A 172 -0.08 7.31 -17.34
C GLU A 172 -0.16 8.65 -18.09
N ARG A 173 0.97 9.37 -18.18
CA ARG A 173 1.11 10.63 -18.91
C ARG A 173 1.50 10.42 -20.37
N SER A 174 1.78 9.18 -20.77
CA SER A 174 2.14 8.88 -22.14
C SER A 174 0.92 8.99 -23.06
N HIS A 175 1.20 9.32 -24.31
CA HIS A 175 0.20 9.30 -25.39
C HIS A 175 0.17 7.94 -26.09
N ASP A 176 0.69 6.89 -25.43
CA ASP A 176 0.70 5.57 -26.02
C ASP A 176 -0.74 5.02 -26.13
N PRO A 177 -1.02 4.18 -27.12
CA PRO A 177 -2.26 3.42 -27.18
C PRO A 177 -2.53 2.66 -25.86
N ILE A 178 -3.81 2.54 -25.46
CA ILE A 178 -4.19 1.92 -24.19
C ILE A 178 -3.68 0.47 -24.06
N ASP A 179 -3.58 -0.28 -25.16
CA ASP A 179 -3.00 -1.63 -25.15
C ASP A 179 -1.50 -1.62 -24.80
N ALA A 180 -0.77 -0.61 -25.25
CA ALA A 180 0.63 -0.40 -24.90
C ALA A 180 0.78 0.02 -23.44
N VAL A 181 -0.08 0.93 -22.96
CA VAL A 181 -0.17 1.31 -21.53
C VAL A 181 -0.37 0.07 -20.66
N LYS A 182 -1.35 -0.78 -21.01
CA LYS A 182 -1.62 -2.04 -20.32
C LYS A 182 -0.40 -2.97 -20.31
N ARG A 183 0.24 -3.18 -21.46
CA ARG A 183 1.43 -4.05 -21.55
C ARG A 183 2.60 -3.53 -20.73
N HIS A 184 2.82 -2.23 -20.72
CA HIS A 184 3.89 -1.60 -19.92
C HIS A 184 3.59 -1.70 -18.41
N ALA A 185 2.34 -1.48 -17.99
CA ALA A 185 1.93 -1.67 -16.60
C ALA A 185 2.09 -3.14 -16.15
N ASP A 186 1.75 -4.10 -17.01
CA ASP A 186 1.94 -5.53 -16.73
C ASP A 186 3.43 -5.90 -16.62
N THR A 187 4.27 -5.31 -17.48
CA THR A 187 5.73 -5.49 -17.42
C THR A 187 6.29 -4.93 -16.12
N LEU A 188 5.89 -3.71 -15.73
CA LEU A 188 6.26 -3.12 -14.45
C LEU A 188 5.82 -3.98 -13.26
N ALA A 189 4.60 -4.55 -13.31
CA ALA A 189 4.13 -5.45 -12.26
C ALA A 189 4.99 -6.72 -12.16
N ALA A 190 5.40 -7.30 -13.27
CA ALA A 190 6.30 -8.46 -13.28
C ALA A 190 7.68 -8.12 -12.68
N GLU A 191 8.22 -6.94 -13.00
CA GLU A 191 9.48 -6.45 -12.42
C GLU A 191 9.36 -6.24 -10.90
N VAL A 192 8.25 -5.67 -10.42
CA VAL A 192 7.97 -5.52 -8.98
C VAL A 192 7.92 -6.89 -8.30
N VAL A 193 7.24 -7.88 -8.88
CA VAL A 193 7.20 -9.26 -8.33
C VAL A 193 8.60 -9.83 -8.21
N SER A 194 9.41 -9.73 -9.27
CA SER A 194 10.78 -10.25 -9.27
C SER A 194 11.63 -9.58 -8.19
N LEU A 195 11.56 -8.25 -8.07
CA LEU A 195 12.27 -7.49 -7.04
C LEU A 195 11.87 -7.93 -5.63
N LEU A 196 10.57 -8.11 -5.38
CA LEU A 196 10.06 -8.52 -4.07
C LEU A 196 10.48 -9.96 -3.74
N GLN A 197 10.44 -10.88 -4.71
CA GLN A 197 10.93 -12.26 -4.54
C GLN A 197 12.42 -12.29 -4.19
N GLN A 198 13.24 -11.54 -4.91
CA GLN A 198 14.68 -11.40 -4.63
C GLN A 198 14.92 -10.81 -3.23
N SER A 199 14.15 -9.78 -2.86
CA SER A 199 14.27 -9.12 -1.55
C SER A 199 13.92 -10.06 -0.41
N VAL A 200 12.90 -10.92 -0.58
CA VAL A 200 12.53 -11.95 0.39
C VAL A 200 13.60 -13.04 0.49
N ALA A 201 14.14 -13.49 -0.64
CA ALA A 201 15.19 -14.51 -0.67
C ALA A 201 16.50 -14.05 -0.03
N ALA A 202 16.85 -12.76 -0.19
CA ALA A 202 18.06 -12.18 0.39
C ALA A 202 17.89 -11.71 1.85
N ALA A 203 16.66 -11.69 2.37
CA ALA A 203 16.41 -11.23 3.73
C ALA A 203 17.07 -12.19 4.74
N PRO A 204 17.75 -11.67 5.78
CA PRO A 204 18.26 -12.51 6.85
C PRO A 204 17.10 -13.34 7.44
N HIS A 205 17.25 -14.66 7.45
CA HIS A 205 16.31 -15.53 8.13
C HIS A 205 16.50 -15.33 9.65
N GLY A 206 15.79 -14.34 10.21
CA GLY A 206 15.73 -14.16 11.65
C GLY A 206 15.03 -15.33 12.34
N GLU A 207 15.06 -15.33 13.68
CA GLU A 207 14.33 -16.28 14.50
C GLU A 207 12.85 -16.36 14.06
N ALA A 208 12.36 -17.56 13.74
CA ALA A 208 11.03 -17.75 13.18
C ALA A 208 9.97 -17.22 14.17
N VAL A 209 9.13 -16.27 13.73
CA VAL A 209 8.05 -15.74 14.57
C VAL A 209 6.89 -16.76 14.66
N ASN A 210 6.87 -17.75 13.77
CA ASN A 210 6.04 -18.96 13.85
C ASN A 210 6.83 -20.18 13.34
N SER A 211 6.94 -21.22 14.18
CA SER A 211 7.64 -22.49 13.90
C SER A 211 6.86 -23.47 13.02
N LEU A 212 5.71 -23.06 12.46
CA LEU A 212 4.79 -23.92 11.69
C LEU A 212 5.24 -24.24 10.25
N GLY A 213 6.52 -24.06 9.88
CA GLY A 213 7.03 -24.43 8.56
C GLY A 213 6.45 -23.61 7.38
N LEU A 214 5.83 -22.46 7.66
CA LEU A 214 5.31 -21.55 6.63
C LEU A 214 6.44 -21.00 5.78
N ARG A 215 6.30 -21.03 4.45
CA ARG A 215 7.27 -20.44 3.51
C ARG A 215 6.92 -18.98 3.24
N PRO A 216 7.91 -18.10 3.04
CA PRO A 216 7.67 -16.76 2.52
C PRO A 216 6.95 -16.81 1.18
N THR A 217 5.94 -15.96 0.98
CA THR A 217 5.19 -15.87 -0.27
C THR A 217 5.12 -14.45 -0.78
N VAL A 218 5.21 -14.32 -2.11
CA VAL A 218 4.91 -13.09 -2.85
C VAL A 218 3.75 -13.42 -3.78
N THR A 219 2.61 -12.76 -3.58
CA THR A 219 1.41 -12.96 -4.39
C THR A 219 1.05 -11.67 -5.12
N LEU A 220 0.94 -11.75 -6.44
CA LEU A 220 0.35 -10.70 -7.26
C LEU A 220 -1.14 -10.98 -7.44
N ARG A 221 -1.96 -9.99 -7.12
CA ARG A 221 -3.38 -9.93 -7.47
C ARG A 221 -3.56 -8.80 -8.47
N ARG A 222 -3.95 -9.14 -9.69
CA ARG A 222 -4.12 -8.21 -10.80
C ARG A 222 -5.60 -8.14 -11.19
N HIS A 223 -6.12 -6.94 -11.36
CA HIS A 223 -7.47 -6.69 -11.88
C HIS A 223 -7.40 -5.57 -12.92
N ILE A 224 -7.95 -5.84 -14.10
CA ILE A 224 -8.05 -4.89 -15.22
C ILE A 224 -9.46 -4.97 -15.76
N ASP A 225 -10.03 -3.80 -16.07
CA ASP A 225 -11.30 -3.64 -16.77
C ASP A 225 -11.04 -3.10 -18.19
#